data_AF-A0A7C4B8Y2-F1
#
_entry.id   AF-A0A7C4B8Y2-F1
#
_cell.length_a   1.000
_cell.length_b   1.000
_cell.length_c   1.000
_cell.angle_alpha   90.00
_cell.angle_beta   90.00
_cell.angle_gamma   90.00
#
_symmetry.space_group_name_H-M   'P 1'
#
loop_
_entity.id
_entity.type
_entity.pdbx_description
1 polymer ?
#
loop_
_entity_poly.entity_id
_entity_poly.type
_entity_poly.pdbx_seq_one_letter_code
_entity_poly.pdbx_strand_id
1 'polypeptide(L)'
;GGNPWGGPNGFCLQYTHIYVRTTAKIPGRTDTFGLNVNVTEDSAWHVALLLAPGWGSDPVPAGERAAIYFADGSVRVQDGKSFKVYADPARNAIVAEVAKSLLPDAENVDKWVFTVAVTSYDGYGHMRVRPFGVDPDVWVVGTGAKHAKAVLFNVVPRVLDLLAPTAQDQYAQLSTYVAEKEGALARVRGVSRAAAQQPSQQEIIQLREQLASVTQERDSLRNQVASLQGEVHSLQERVRQLESALQTFEAHYRQEVYRSLAVGSTAGLLAGVGVGILLRARRKD
;
A
#
# COMPACT_ATOMS: atom_id res chain seq x y z
N GLY A 1 -14.36 -31.09 4.31
CA GLY A 1 -14.65 -31.22 2.87
C GLY A 1 -14.53 -32.65 2.36
N GLY A 2 -13.69 -33.48 2.97
CA GLY A 2 -13.51 -34.88 2.53
C GLY A 2 -12.94 -34.98 1.12
N ASN A 3 -13.22 -36.11 0.47
CA ASN A 3 -12.80 -36.36 -0.90
C ASN A 3 -13.91 -36.98 -1.79
N PRO A 4 -15.13 -36.38 -1.86
CA PRO A 4 -16.23 -36.96 -2.62
C PRO A 4 -15.96 -37.16 -4.12
N TRP A 5 -14.94 -36.50 -4.67
CA TRP A 5 -14.63 -36.52 -6.10
C TRP A 5 -13.43 -37.42 -6.42
N GLY A 6 -12.89 -38.13 -5.42
CA GLY A 6 -11.79 -39.06 -5.61
C GLY A 6 -10.47 -38.40 -6.05
N GLY A 7 -10.16 -37.22 -5.51
CA GLY A 7 -8.86 -36.55 -5.68
C GLY A 7 -7.71 -37.45 -5.23
N PRO A 8 -6.67 -37.67 -6.06
CA PRO A 8 -5.59 -38.62 -5.74
C PRO A 8 -4.82 -38.33 -4.46
N ASN A 9 -4.69 -37.06 -4.08
CA ASN A 9 -4.04 -36.66 -2.83
C ASN A 9 -4.98 -36.74 -1.61
N GLY A 10 -6.17 -37.33 -1.73
CA GLY A 10 -7.07 -37.56 -0.60
C GLY A 10 -7.98 -36.38 -0.23
N PHE A 11 -8.05 -35.35 -1.08
CA PHE A 11 -8.95 -34.20 -0.97
C PHE A 11 -9.30 -33.69 -2.37
N CYS A 12 -10.38 -32.91 -2.52
CA CYS A 12 -10.86 -32.50 -3.85
C CYS A 12 -11.25 -31.04 -4.03
N LEU A 13 -11.51 -30.29 -2.95
CA LEU A 13 -12.00 -28.90 -3.05
C LEU A 13 -11.00 -27.87 -2.52
N GLN A 14 -10.10 -28.27 -1.64
CA GLN A 14 -9.10 -27.37 -1.06
C GLN A 14 -8.02 -27.09 -2.10
N TYR A 15 -7.60 -25.84 -2.20
CA TYR A 15 -6.41 -25.46 -2.96
C TYR A 15 -5.55 -24.55 -2.10
N THR A 16 -4.49 -25.11 -1.54
CA THR A 16 -3.63 -24.38 -0.58
C THR A 16 -2.38 -23.90 -1.29
N HIS A 17 -2.12 -22.61 -1.20
CA HIS A 17 -0.93 -21.97 -1.73
C HIS A 17 -0.04 -21.55 -0.56
N ILE A 18 1.23 -21.90 -0.62
CA ILE A 18 2.23 -21.55 0.39
C ILE A 18 3.37 -20.83 -0.31
N TYR A 19 3.47 -19.53 -0.13
CA TYR A 19 4.57 -18.72 -0.61
C TYR A 19 5.58 -18.55 0.52
N VAL A 20 6.84 -18.83 0.23
CA VAL A 20 7.91 -18.87 1.22
C VAL A 20 9.01 -17.92 0.79
N ARG A 21 9.25 -16.91 1.62
CA ARG A 21 10.46 -16.10 1.55
C ARG A 21 11.51 -16.75 2.44
N THR A 22 12.60 -17.16 1.81
CA THR A 22 13.75 -17.74 2.49
C THR A 22 14.82 -16.67 2.79
N THR A 23 15.99 -17.07 3.27
CA THR A 23 17.13 -16.17 3.50
C THR A 23 18.09 -16.09 2.31
N ALA A 24 17.79 -16.78 1.21
CA ALA A 24 18.56 -16.73 -0.02
C ALA A 24 18.72 -15.28 -0.53
N LYS A 25 19.92 -14.95 -1.01
CA LYS A 25 20.25 -13.62 -1.56
C LYS A 25 19.93 -13.54 -3.05
N ILE A 26 18.71 -13.91 -3.41
CA ILE A 26 18.18 -13.82 -4.77
C ILE A 26 16.94 -12.92 -4.77
N PRO A 27 16.57 -12.31 -5.91
CA PRO A 27 15.31 -11.59 -5.99
C PRO A 27 14.11 -12.50 -5.72
N GLY A 28 13.21 -12.06 -4.85
CA GLY A 28 11.92 -12.71 -4.63
C GLY A 28 10.85 -12.20 -5.60
N ARG A 29 9.76 -12.94 -5.70
CA ARG A 29 8.57 -12.55 -6.47
C ARG A 29 7.44 -12.09 -5.55
N THR A 30 6.65 -11.14 -6.04
CA THR A 30 5.50 -10.60 -5.29
C THR A 30 4.15 -11.03 -5.85
N ASP A 31 4.11 -11.55 -7.08
CA ASP A 31 2.88 -12.01 -7.70
C ASP A 31 2.41 -13.36 -7.14
N THR A 32 1.12 -13.65 -7.25
CA THR A 32 0.55 -14.95 -6.85
C THR A 32 -0.14 -15.65 -8.02
N PHE A 33 -0.34 -16.95 -7.87
CA PHE A 33 -0.99 -17.78 -8.87
C PHE A 33 -2.50 -17.75 -8.67
N GLY A 34 -3.23 -16.97 -9.45
CA GLY A 34 -4.70 -17.02 -9.51
C GLY A 34 -5.45 -16.54 -8.26
N LEU A 35 -4.76 -16.19 -7.16
CA LEU A 35 -5.37 -15.71 -5.92
C LEU A 35 -5.81 -14.25 -5.97
N ASN A 36 -5.37 -13.52 -6.99
CA ASN A 36 -5.70 -12.11 -7.18
C ASN A 36 -5.29 -11.21 -6.00
N VAL A 37 -4.14 -11.53 -5.41
CA VAL A 37 -3.44 -10.74 -4.39
C VAL A 37 -1.95 -10.70 -4.74
N ASN A 38 -1.23 -9.71 -4.23
CA ASN A 38 0.23 -9.70 -4.26
C ASN A 38 0.77 -9.88 -2.84
N VAL A 39 1.87 -10.59 -2.69
CA VAL A 39 2.61 -10.54 -1.43
C VAL A 39 3.39 -9.22 -1.33
N THR A 40 3.63 -8.74 -0.12
CA THR A 40 4.46 -7.57 0.11
C THR A 40 5.95 -7.85 -0.12
N GLU A 41 6.76 -6.82 -0.35
CA GLU A 41 8.20 -6.95 -0.65
C GLU A 41 9.00 -7.64 0.47
N ASP A 42 8.66 -7.36 1.73
CA ASP A 42 9.21 -8.03 2.91
C ASP A 42 8.81 -9.51 3.02
N SER A 43 7.84 -9.95 2.20
CA SER A 43 7.37 -11.33 2.05
C SER A 43 7.55 -11.88 0.63
N ALA A 44 8.32 -11.19 -0.23
CA ALA A 44 8.56 -11.61 -1.60
C ALA A 44 9.18 -13.01 -1.61
N TRP A 45 8.51 -13.94 -2.29
CA TRP A 45 8.78 -15.37 -2.14
C TRP A 45 9.89 -15.84 -3.06
N HIS A 46 10.66 -16.83 -2.59
CA HIS A 46 11.63 -17.58 -3.40
C HIS A 46 11.07 -18.94 -3.84
N VAL A 47 10.14 -19.48 -3.05
CA VAL A 47 9.51 -20.78 -3.28
C VAL A 47 8.00 -20.63 -3.11
N ALA A 48 7.21 -21.21 -4.01
CA ALA A 48 5.76 -21.27 -3.90
C ALA A 48 5.28 -22.71 -4.09
N LEU A 49 4.56 -23.26 -3.12
CA LEU A 49 3.95 -24.58 -3.19
C LEU A 49 2.46 -24.41 -3.50
N LEU A 50 1.99 -25.07 -4.56
CA LEU A 50 0.57 -25.11 -4.92
C LEU A 50 0.09 -26.54 -4.69
N LEU A 51 -0.68 -26.75 -3.62
CA LEU A 51 -1.12 -28.06 -3.16
C LEU A 51 -2.49 -28.38 -3.75
N ALA A 52 -2.49 -29.15 -4.84
CA ALA A 52 -3.69 -29.51 -5.59
C ALA A 52 -4.15 -30.97 -5.32
N PRO A 53 -5.42 -31.31 -5.63
CA PRO A 53 -5.94 -32.67 -5.54
C PRO A 53 -5.21 -33.75 -6.35
N GLY A 54 -4.68 -33.42 -7.54
CA GLY A 54 -3.68 -34.26 -8.23
C GLY A 54 -4.14 -35.22 -9.35
N TRP A 55 -5.30 -35.02 -10.00
CA TRP A 55 -5.81 -35.94 -11.04
C TRP A 55 -4.88 -36.14 -12.25
N GLY A 56 -4.23 -35.08 -12.73
CA GLY A 56 -3.36 -35.09 -13.90
C GLY A 56 -1.86 -35.27 -13.60
N SER A 57 -1.06 -35.29 -14.67
CA SER A 57 0.42 -35.32 -14.60
C SER A 57 1.05 -33.94 -14.53
N ASP A 58 0.46 -32.98 -15.24
CA ASP A 58 1.05 -31.66 -15.45
C ASP A 58 0.83 -30.77 -14.22
N PRO A 59 1.77 -29.87 -13.91
CA PRO A 59 1.68 -29.03 -12.71
C PRO A 59 0.56 -28.00 -12.84
N VAL A 60 -0.21 -27.83 -11.76
CA VAL A 60 -1.02 -26.61 -11.59
C VAL A 60 -0.12 -25.37 -11.66
N PRO A 61 -0.56 -24.25 -12.24
CA PRO A 61 -1.95 -23.93 -12.61
C PRO A 61 -2.39 -24.41 -14.00
N ALA A 62 -1.49 -24.89 -14.85
CA ALA A 62 -1.84 -25.34 -16.21
C ALA A 62 -2.47 -26.75 -16.20
N GLY A 63 -1.90 -27.66 -15.41
CA GLY A 63 -2.41 -29.01 -15.18
C GLY A 63 -3.18 -29.13 -13.88
N GLU A 64 -2.99 -30.24 -13.18
CA GLU A 64 -3.80 -30.64 -12.01
C GLU A 64 -2.95 -31.22 -10.87
N ARG A 65 -1.64 -31.42 -11.11
CA ARG A 65 -0.70 -31.98 -10.15
C ARG A 65 -0.11 -30.88 -9.28
N ALA A 66 0.05 -31.16 -7.98
CA ALA A 66 0.71 -30.23 -7.08
C ALA A 66 2.15 -29.95 -7.54
N ALA A 67 2.63 -28.73 -7.31
CA ALA A 67 3.93 -28.30 -7.78
C ALA A 67 4.59 -27.29 -6.84
N ILE A 68 5.92 -27.22 -6.94
CA ILE A 68 6.77 -26.21 -6.31
C ILE A 68 7.31 -25.31 -7.44
N TYR A 69 7.08 -24.02 -7.32
CA TYR A 69 7.62 -22.99 -8.19
C TYR A 69 8.73 -22.24 -7.48
N PHE A 70 9.80 -21.96 -8.20
CA PHE A 70 10.90 -21.14 -7.71
C PHE A 70 10.86 -19.76 -8.36
N ALA A 71 11.40 -18.75 -7.67
CA ALA A 71 11.41 -17.38 -8.16
C ALA A 71 12.17 -17.23 -9.49
N ASP A 72 13.13 -18.13 -9.77
CA ASP A 72 13.87 -18.20 -11.05
C ASP A 72 13.05 -18.77 -12.21
N GLY A 73 11.81 -19.21 -11.96
CA GLY A 73 10.90 -19.77 -12.95
C GLY A 73 10.99 -21.30 -13.08
N SER A 74 11.91 -21.96 -12.39
CA SER A 74 11.97 -23.42 -12.37
C SER A 74 10.78 -24.03 -11.62
N VAL A 75 10.41 -25.25 -12.00
CA VAL A 75 9.23 -25.95 -11.46
C VAL A 75 9.60 -27.37 -11.08
N ARG A 76 9.13 -27.83 -9.91
CA ARG A 76 9.21 -29.23 -9.47
C ARG A 76 7.81 -29.78 -9.26
N VAL A 77 7.45 -30.77 -10.06
CA VAL A 77 6.15 -31.43 -9.99
C VAL A 77 6.19 -32.52 -8.91
N GLN A 78 5.06 -32.73 -8.21
CA GLN A 78 4.92 -33.83 -7.25
C GLN A 78 5.27 -35.18 -7.90
N ASP A 79 6.20 -35.91 -7.29
CA ASP A 79 6.76 -37.16 -7.81
C ASP A 79 6.53 -38.37 -6.87
N GLY A 80 5.94 -38.14 -5.70
CA GLY A 80 5.71 -39.19 -4.70
C GLY A 80 6.96 -39.60 -3.91
N LYS A 81 8.11 -38.97 -4.18
CA LYS A 81 9.41 -39.29 -3.58
C LYS A 81 10.03 -38.08 -2.90
N SER A 82 10.46 -37.10 -3.70
CA SER A 82 11.10 -35.87 -3.23
C SER A 82 10.08 -34.77 -2.90
N PHE A 83 8.90 -34.83 -3.50
CA PHE A 83 7.77 -34.00 -3.15
C PHE A 83 6.48 -34.84 -3.14
N LYS A 84 5.79 -34.85 -1.99
CA LYS A 84 4.51 -35.54 -1.79
C LYS A 84 3.47 -34.58 -1.24
N VAL A 85 2.23 -34.78 -1.65
CA VAL A 85 1.06 -34.11 -1.10
C VAL A 85 0.02 -35.18 -0.81
N TYR A 86 -0.57 -35.15 0.39
CA TYR A 86 -1.63 -36.08 0.77
C TYR A 86 -2.48 -35.51 1.91
N ALA A 87 -3.72 -35.97 2.02
CA ALA A 87 -4.56 -35.73 3.18
C ALA A 87 -4.20 -36.70 4.30
N ASP A 88 -4.14 -36.18 5.52
CA ASP A 88 -4.07 -36.95 6.76
C ASP A 88 -5.36 -36.72 7.56
N PRO A 89 -6.35 -37.62 7.44
CA PRO A 89 -7.62 -37.48 8.15
C PRO A 89 -7.48 -37.54 9.67
N ALA A 90 -6.50 -38.27 10.20
CA ALA A 90 -6.31 -38.41 11.65
C ALA A 90 -5.87 -37.08 12.29
N ARG A 91 -5.07 -36.29 11.56
CA ARG A 91 -4.67 -34.94 11.96
C ARG A 91 -5.56 -33.84 11.41
N ASN A 92 -6.60 -34.19 10.62
CA ASN A 92 -7.41 -33.24 9.86
C ASN A 92 -6.55 -32.24 9.07
N ALA A 93 -5.55 -32.74 8.34
CA ALA A 93 -4.53 -31.93 7.70
C ALA A 93 -4.33 -32.29 6.22
N ILE A 94 -3.90 -31.32 5.42
CA ILE A 94 -3.23 -31.57 4.14
C ILE A 94 -1.73 -31.44 4.42
N VAL A 95 -0.98 -32.47 4.03
CA VAL A 95 0.45 -32.59 4.33
C VAL A 95 1.22 -32.49 3.03
N ALA A 96 2.22 -31.62 3.02
CA ALA A 96 3.25 -31.54 1.98
C ALA A 96 4.59 -31.99 2.57
N GLU A 97 5.14 -33.09 2.06
CA GLU A 97 6.51 -33.52 2.37
C GLU A 97 7.43 -33.05 1.25
N VAL A 98 8.43 -32.23 1.59
CA VAL A 98 9.40 -31.71 0.63
C VAL A 98 10.81 -32.10 1.08
N ALA A 99 11.56 -32.75 0.19
CA ALA A 99 12.96 -33.05 0.42
C ALA A 99 13.75 -31.73 0.57
N LYS A 100 14.55 -31.64 1.64
CA LYS A 100 15.35 -30.43 1.91
C LYS A 100 16.25 -30.02 0.75
N SER A 101 16.75 -30.98 -0.04
CA SER A 101 17.57 -30.74 -1.22
C SER A 101 16.86 -29.97 -2.34
N LEU A 102 15.52 -29.88 -2.31
CA LEU A 102 14.75 -29.06 -3.26
C LEU A 102 14.63 -27.61 -2.81
N LEU A 103 14.85 -27.31 -1.53
CA LEU A 103 14.62 -25.99 -0.98
C LEU A 103 15.95 -25.23 -0.82
N PRO A 104 16.01 -23.95 -1.21
CA PRO A 104 17.18 -23.13 -0.94
C PRO A 104 17.31 -22.94 0.56
N ASP A 105 18.55 -22.88 1.08
CA ASP A 105 18.88 -22.52 2.47
C ASP A 105 17.99 -23.18 3.55
N ALA A 106 17.62 -24.46 3.35
CA ALA A 106 16.69 -25.21 4.21
C ALA A 106 17.14 -25.33 5.68
N GLU A 107 18.43 -25.13 5.95
CA GLU A 107 19.00 -25.02 7.29
C GLU A 107 18.57 -23.76 8.06
N ASN A 108 18.06 -22.73 7.37
CA ASN A 108 17.60 -21.46 7.95
C ASN A 108 16.06 -21.35 8.04
N VAL A 109 15.34 -22.48 8.00
CA VAL A 109 13.87 -22.52 7.97
C VAL A 109 13.21 -21.77 9.15
N ASP A 110 13.88 -21.66 10.29
CA ASP A 110 13.44 -20.91 11.46
C ASP A 110 13.32 -19.40 11.22
N LYS A 111 14.01 -18.88 10.19
CA LYS A 111 14.03 -17.48 9.78
C LYS A 111 13.12 -17.19 8.58
N TRP A 112 12.50 -18.21 8.00
CA TRP A 112 11.65 -18.03 6.83
C TRP A 112 10.34 -17.33 7.17
N VAL A 113 9.77 -16.68 6.15
CA VAL A 113 8.47 -16.03 6.21
C VAL A 113 7.52 -16.81 5.32
N PHE A 114 6.36 -17.19 5.86
CA PHE A 114 5.36 -18.02 5.18
C PHE A 114 4.08 -17.22 4.95
N THR A 115 3.66 -17.10 3.69
CA THR A 115 2.33 -16.62 3.32
C THR A 115 1.50 -17.81 2.89
N VAL A 116 0.55 -18.22 3.73
CA VAL A 116 -0.32 -19.37 3.46
C VAL A 116 -1.72 -18.85 3.13
N ALA A 117 -2.22 -19.20 1.96
CA ALA A 117 -3.58 -18.87 1.53
C ALA A 117 -4.33 -20.14 1.14
N VAL A 118 -5.60 -20.22 1.51
CA VAL A 118 -6.50 -21.29 1.12
C VAL A 118 -7.57 -20.72 0.20
N THR A 119 -7.76 -21.36 -0.95
CA THR A 119 -8.86 -21.11 -1.86
C THR A 119 -9.54 -22.42 -2.25
N SER A 120 -10.52 -22.35 -3.16
CA SER A 120 -11.19 -23.53 -3.69
C SER A 120 -10.57 -23.95 -5.01
N TYR A 121 -10.22 -25.23 -5.11
CA TYR A 121 -9.86 -25.87 -6.37
C TYR A 121 -11.08 -25.95 -7.29
N ASP A 122 -10.83 -25.78 -8.58
CA ASP A 122 -11.80 -25.98 -9.66
C ASP A 122 -11.08 -26.55 -10.89
N GLY A 123 -11.51 -27.70 -11.38
CA GLY A 123 -10.94 -28.33 -12.57
C GLY A 123 -11.15 -27.52 -13.86
N TYR A 124 -12.06 -26.55 -13.90
CA TYR A 124 -12.35 -25.77 -15.11
C TYR A 124 -12.05 -24.28 -14.96
N GLY A 125 -11.91 -23.80 -13.72
CA GLY A 125 -11.59 -22.42 -13.40
C GLY A 125 -10.21 -21.99 -13.91
N HIS A 126 -10.07 -20.69 -14.20
CA HIS A 126 -8.79 -20.11 -14.55
C HIS A 126 -7.74 -20.39 -13.46
N MET A 127 -6.59 -20.94 -13.86
CA MET A 127 -5.51 -21.38 -12.96
C MET A 127 -5.94 -22.40 -11.89
N ARG A 128 -7.03 -23.13 -12.16
CA ARG A 128 -7.67 -24.10 -11.26
C ARG A 128 -8.24 -23.51 -9.97
N VAL A 129 -8.53 -22.21 -9.97
CA VAL A 129 -9.19 -21.53 -8.85
C VAL A 129 -10.67 -21.35 -9.19
N ARG A 130 -11.55 -21.75 -8.26
CA ARG A 130 -13.00 -21.54 -8.39
C ARG A 130 -13.30 -20.05 -8.63
N PRO A 131 -14.20 -19.70 -9.55
CA PRO A 131 -14.55 -18.30 -9.80
C PRO A 131 -15.19 -17.62 -8.57
N PHE A 132 -14.91 -16.33 -8.43
CA PHE A 132 -15.49 -15.45 -7.42
C PHE A 132 -16.43 -14.47 -8.12
N GLY A 133 -17.73 -14.53 -7.78
CA GLY A 133 -18.79 -13.74 -8.36
C GLY A 133 -19.47 -12.84 -7.34
N VAL A 134 -20.36 -11.96 -7.79
CA VAL A 134 -21.16 -11.12 -6.88
C VAL A 134 -22.11 -12.02 -6.08
N ASP A 135 -22.91 -12.80 -6.79
CA ASP A 135 -23.84 -13.75 -6.22
C ASP A 135 -23.20 -15.14 -6.12
N PRO A 136 -23.46 -15.88 -5.02
CA PRO A 136 -23.04 -17.27 -4.92
C PRO A 136 -23.83 -18.16 -5.88
N ASP A 137 -23.18 -19.20 -6.40
CA ASP A 137 -23.80 -20.26 -7.18
C ASP A 137 -23.12 -21.61 -6.84
N VAL A 138 -23.65 -22.73 -7.35
CA VAL A 138 -23.14 -24.09 -7.09
C VAL A 138 -21.64 -24.25 -7.41
N TRP A 139 -21.11 -23.45 -8.34
CA TRP A 139 -19.70 -23.42 -8.75
C TRP A 139 -19.00 -22.08 -8.53
N VAL A 140 -19.64 -21.12 -7.85
CA VAL A 140 -19.13 -19.75 -7.73
C VAL A 140 -19.09 -19.34 -6.27
N VAL A 141 -17.94 -18.86 -5.81
CA VAL A 141 -17.82 -18.24 -4.50
C VAL A 141 -18.49 -16.86 -4.55
N GLY A 142 -19.51 -16.66 -3.71
CA GLY A 142 -20.18 -15.37 -3.59
C GLY A 142 -19.35 -14.37 -2.78
N THR A 143 -19.12 -13.20 -3.35
CA THR A 143 -18.41 -12.07 -2.70
C THR A 143 -19.40 -11.06 -2.11
N GLY A 144 -20.63 -11.02 -2.61
CA GLY A 144 -21.69 -10.11 -2.19
C GLY A 144 -21.66 -8.76 -2.92
N ALA A 145 -22.83 -8.12 -3.00
CA ALA A 145 -23.06 -6.89 -3.77
C ALA A 145 -22.09 -5.74 -3.44
N LYS A 146 -21.63 -5.64 -2.18
CA LYS A 146 -20.63 -4.64 -1.75
C LYS A 146 -19.30 -4.72 -2.52
N HIS A 147 -18.98 -5.89 -3.09
CA HIS A 147 -17.75 -6.14 -3.83
C HIS A 147 -17.96 -6.19 -5.36
N ALA A 148 -19.14 -5.81 -5.87
CA ALA A 148 -19.46 -5.89 -7.30
C ALA A 148 -18.46 -5.15 -8.22
N LYS A 149 -17.99 -3.97 -7.82
CA LYS A 149 -16.94 -3.26 -8.57
C LYS A 149 -15.61 -4.02 -8.59
N ALA A 150 -15.23 -4.64 -7.48
CA ALA A 150 -13.99 -5.41 -7.40
C ALA A 150 -14.04 -6.68 -8.27
N VAL A 151 -15.21 -7.31 -8.36
CA VAL A 151 -15.47 -8.42 -9.30
C VAL A 151 -15.39 -7.92 -10.75
N LEU A 152 -16.07 -6.81 -11.07
CA LEU A 152 -16.08 -6.23 -12.42
C LEU A 152 -14.67 -5.88 -12.92
N PHE A 153 -13.84 -5.29 -12.08
CA PHE A 153 -12.45 -4.92 -12.42
C PHE A 153 -11.45 -6.04 -12.18
N ASN A 154 -11.90 -7.24 -11.80
CA ASN A 154 -11.04 -8.39 -11.53
C ASN A 154 -9.91 -8.09 -10.52
N VAL A 155 -10.22 -7.36 -9.46
CA VAL A 155 -9.30 -7.05 -8.34
C VAL A 155 -9.74 -7.68 -7.02
N VAL A 156 -10.89 -8.36 -7.00
CA VAL A 156 -11.37 -9.06 -5.81
C VAL A 156 -10.41 -10.19 -5.41
N PRO A 157 -9.95 -10.27 -4.15
CA PRO A 157 -9.14 -11.38 -3.69
C PRO A 157 -9.89 -12.70 -3.81
N ARG A 158 -9.23 -13.72 -4.38
CA ARG A 158 -9.75 -15.09 -4.54
C ARG A 158 -9.18 -16.01 -3.46
N VAL A 159 -9.23 -15.51 -2.22
CA VAL A 159 -8.71 -16.14 -1.01
C VAL A 159 -9.87 -16.34 -0.05
N LEU A 160 -10.12 -17.58 0.36
CA LEU A 160 -11.15 -17.90 1.36
C LEU A 160 -10.61 -17.72 2.77
N ASP A 161 -9.34 -18.06 2.97
CA ASP A 161 -8.65 -17.90 4.25
C ASP A 161 -7.15 -17.60 4.04
N LEU A 162 -6.56 -16.80 4.93
CA LEU A 162 -5.17 -16.37 4.89
C LEU A 162 -4.56 -16.52 6.29
N LEU A 163 -3.41 -17.19 6.38
CA LEU A 163 -2.65 -17.20 7.63
C LEU A 163 -2.22 -15.78 7.99
N ALA A 164 -2.77 -15.27 9.08
CA ALA A 164 -2.43 -13.98 9.66
C ALA A 164 -2.36 -14.11 11.19
N PRO A 165 -1.65 -13.19 11.89
CA PRO A 165 -1.57 -13.23 13.35
C PRO A 165 -2.95 -13.12 14.03
N THR A 166 -3.85 -12.35 13.43
CA THR A 166 -5.25 -12.22 13.89
C THR A 166 -6.22 -12.18 12.71
N ALA A 167 -7.50 -12.46 12.98
CA ALA A 167 -8.57 -12.31 12.00
C ALA A 167 -8.69 -10.85 11.48
N GLN A 168 -8.41 -9.86 12.33
CA GLN A 168 -8.42 -8.46 11.93
C GLN A 168 -7.27 -8.15 10.95
N ASP A 169 -6.08 -8.73 11.17
CA ASP A 169 -4.96 -8.58 10.25
C ASP A 169 -5.26 -9.20 8.89
N GLN A 170 -5.90 -10.38 8.86
CA GLN A 170 -6.39 -10.99 7.62
C GLN A 170 -7.40 -10.08 6.91
N TYR A 171 -8.40 -9.58 7.63
CA TYR A 171 -9.40 -8.69 7.07
C TYR A 171 -8.78 -7.41 6.51
N ALA A 172 -7.87 -6.80 7.25
CA ALA A 172 -7.17 -5.58 6.83
C ALA A 172 -6.35 -5.81 5.56
N GLN A 173 -5.59 -6.91 5.49
CA GLN A 173 -4.77 -7.25 4.33
C GLN A 173 -5.61 -7.55 3.09
N LEU A 174 -6.68 -8.36 3.23
CA LEU A 174 -7.55 -8.71 2.10
C LEU A 174 -8.46 -7.54 1.67
N SER A 175 -8.54 -6.46 2.46
CA SER A 175 -9.34 -5.27 2.11
C SER A 175 -8.53 -4.16 1.43
N THR A 176 -7.22 -4.32 1.20
CA THR A 176 -6.38 -3.25 0.61
C THR A 176 -6.48 -3.11 -0.90
N TYR A 177 -7.32 -3.90 -1.58
CA TYR A 177 -7.51 -3.77 -3.03
C TYR A 177 -8.22 -2.44 -3.36
N VAL A 178 -8.02 -1.93 -4.58
CA VAL A 178 -8.70 -0.73 -5.08
C VAL A 178 -9.68 -1.13 -6.17
N ALA A 179 -10.97 -0.92 -5.97
CA ALA A 179 -12.04 -1.37 -6.87
C ALA A 179 -12.34 -0.38 -8.00
N GLU A 180 -11.33 -0.12 -8.85
CA GLU A 180 -11.39 0.80 -10.00
C GLU A 180 -10.80 0.15 -11.26
N LYS A 181 -10.98 0.78 -12.43
CA LYS A 181 -10.63 0.21 -13.74
C LYS A 181 -9.14 -0.09 -13.91
N GLU A 182 -8.29 0.62 -13.17
CA GLU A 182 -6.84 0.41 -13.05
C GLU A 182 -6.44 0.17 -11.59
N GLY A 183 -7.34 -0.47 -10.85
CA GLY A 183 -7.20 -0.76 -9.43
C GLY A 183 -6.05 -1.70 -9.09
N ALA A 184 -5.59 -1.62 -7.84
CA ALA A 184 -4.55 -2.50 -7.30
C ALA A 184 -5.15 -3.75 -6.64
N LEU A 185 -4.44 -4.87 -6.74
CA LEU A 185 -4.71 -6.07 -5.97
C LEU A 185 -4.46 -5.85 -4.47
N ALA A 186 -5.12 -6.63 -3.63
CA ALA A 186 -4.82 -6.63 -2.20
C ALA A 186 -3.37 -7.07 -1.93
N ARG A 187 -2.76 -6.54 -0.87
CA ARG A 187 -1.38 -6.85 -0.47
C ARG A 187 -1.36 -7.64 0.82
N VAL A 188 -0.83 -8.85 0.76
CA VAL A 188 -0.75 -9.77 1.89
C VAL A 188 0.69 -9.93 2.37
N ARG A 189 0.88 -10.08 3.67
CA ARG A 189 2.17 -10.29 4.34
C ARG A 189 2.23 -11.72 4.85
N GLY A 190 3.42 -12.29 4.82
CA GLY A 190 3.66 -13.58 5.43
C GLY A 190 3.95 -13.46 6.92
N VAL A 191 3.88 -14.61 7.60
CA VAL A 191 4.15 -14.75 9.02
C VAL A 191 5.44 -15.54 9.19
N SER A 192 6.32 -15.07 10.07
CA SER A 192 7.51 -15.80 10.49
C SER A 192 7.31 -16.40 11.87
N ARG A 193 8.16 -17.35 12.26
CA ARG A 193 8.15 -17.89 13.63
C ARG A 193 8.36 -16.80 14.68
N ALA A 194 9.20 -15.81 14.39
CA ALA A 194 9.43 -14.66 15.26
C ALA A 194 8.16 -13.78 15.39
N ALA A 195 7.43 -13.57 14.29
CA ALA A 195 6.18 -12.80 14.31
C ALA A 195 5.00 -13.54 14.96
N ALA A 196 5.04 -14.88 15.01
CA ALA A 196 4.04 -15.70 15.67
C ALA A 196 4.22 -15.78 17.19
N GLN A 197 5.37 -15.33 17.72
CA GLN A 197 5.56 -15.16 19.16
C GLN A 197 4.90 -13.85 19.59
N GLN A 198 4.13 -13.87 20.68
CA GLN A 198 3.62 -12.63 21.27
C GLN A 198 4.81 -11.69 21.54
N PRO A 199 4.70 -10.39 21.21
CA PRO A 199 5.76 -9.44 21.49
C PRO A 199 6.12 -9.53 22.96
N SER A 200 7.40 -9.62 23.24
CA SER A 200 7.89 -9.71 24.61
C SER A 200 7.41 -8.50 25.41
N GLN A 201 7.21 -8.65 26.72
CA GLN A 201 6.84 -7.50 27.57
C GLN A 201 7.85 -6.34 27.42
N GLN A 202 9.12 -6.65 27.12
CA GLN A 202 10.17 -5.66 26.87
C GLN A 202 9.93 -4.85 25.59
N GLU A 203 9.53 -5.49 24.49
CA GLU A 203 9.17 -4.77 23.24
C GLU A 203 7.93 -3.89 23.43
N ILE A 204 6.93 -4.36 24.20
CA ILE A 204 5.75 -3.54 24.53
C ILE A 204 6.15 -2.31 25.34
N ILE A 205 7.07 -2.45 26.30
CA ILE A 205 7.57 -1.33 27.09
C ILE A 205 8.31 -0.34 26.20
N GLN A 206 9.22 -0.81 25.34
CA GLN A 206 9.96 0.06 24.40
C GLN A 206 9.04 0.81 23.43
N LEU A 207 8.03 0.13 22.87
CA LEU A 207 7.06 0.77 21.97
C LEU A 207 6.24 1.84 22.70
N ARG A 208 5.90 1.63 23.98
CA ARG A 208 5.20 2.64 24.79
C ARG A 208 6.08 3.85 25.07
N GLU A 209 7.36 3.64 25.36
CA GLU A 209 8.33 4.72 25.55
C GLU A 209 8.52 5.53 24.26
N GLN A 210 8.64 4.87 23.11
CA GLN A 210 8.71 5.54 21.82
C GLN A 210 7.45 6.35 21.52
N LEU A 211 6.27 5.79 21.78
CA LEU A 211 5.00 6.50 21.58
C LEU A 211 4.89 7.72 22.50
N ALA A 212 5.35 7.62 23.74
CA ALA A 212 5.39 8.75 24.67
C ALA A 212 6.34 9.86 24.18
N SER A 213 7.52 9.49 23.69
CA SER A 213 8.49 10.43 23.10
C SER A 213 7.91 11.17 21.89
N VAL A 214 7.29 10.44 20.95
CA VAL A 214 6.64 11.03 19.76
C VAL A 214 5.49 11.96 20.17
N THR A 215 4.74 11.61 21.21
CA THR A 215 3.67 12.45 21.73
C THR A 215 4.22 13.77 22.29
N GLN A 216 5.33 13.71 23.03
CA GLN A 216 6.00 14.88 23.58
C GLN A 216 6.58 15.78 22.47
N GLU A 217 7.18 15.18 21.45
CA GLU A 217 7.70 15.90 20.28
C GLU A 217 6.58 16.63 19.53
N ARG A 218 5.45 15.96 19.29
CA ARG A 218 4.26 16.56 18.69
C ARG A 218 3.77 17.77 19.49
N ASP A 219 3.72 17.67 20.82
CA ASP A 219 3.24 18.76 21.68
C ASP A 219 4.22 19.95 21.70
N SER A 220 5.53 19.68 21.68
CA SER A 220 6.56 20.71 21.51
C SER A 220 6.41 21.44 20.16
N LEU A 221 6.26 20.69 19.07
CA LEU A 221 6.04 21.25 17.74
C LEU A 221 4.75 22.09 17.67
N ARG A 222 3.67 21.60 18.30
CA ARG A 222 2.42 22.36 18.38
C ARG A 222 2.60 23.71 19.07
N ASN A 223 3.36 23.76 20.16
CA ASN A 223 3.65 25.00 20.87
C ASN A 223 4.53 25.94 20.03
N GLN A 224 5.52 25.41 19.31
CA GLN A 224 6.34 26.20 18.39
C GLN A 224 5.49 26.82 17.27
N VAL A 225 4.59 26.05 16.67
CA VAL A 225 3.66 26.54 15.64
C VAL A 225 2.77 27.66 16.20
N ALA A 226 2.24 27.51 17.42
CA ALA A 226 1.44 28.56 18.06
C ALA A 226 2.25 29.84 18.30
N SER A 227 3.52 29.72 18.72
CA SER A 227 4.43 30.86 18.90
C SER A 227 4.68 31.58 17.57
N LEU A 228 5.00 30.83 16.51
CA LEU A 228 5.23 31.39 15.17
C LEU A 228 3.99 32.10 14.61
N GLN A 229 2.79 31.56 14.86
CA GLN A 229 1.54 32.25 14.50
C GLN A 229 1.40 33.60 15.21
N GLY A 230 1.78 33.68 16.49
CA GLY A 230 1.83 34.93 17.25
C GLY A 230 2.83 35.94 16.67
N GLU A 231 4.03 35.48 16.31
CA GLU A 231 5.05 36.33 15.67
C GLU A 231 4.57 36.87 14.30
N VAL A 232 3.93 36.03 13.50
CA VAL A 232 3.34 36.44 12.21
C VAL A 232 2.27 37.51 12.42
N HIS A 233 1.40 37.37 13.42
CA HIS A 233 0.42 38.42 13.74
C HIS A 233 1.07 39.74 14.15
N SER A 234 2.08 39.70 15.00
CA SER A 234 2.84 40.90 15.41
C SER A 234 3.51 41.59 14.21
N LEU A 235 4.09 40.80 13.28
CA LEU A 235 4.68 41.33 12.06
C LEU A 235 3.62 41.97 11.15
N GLN A 236 2.44 41.36 11.01
CA GLN A 236 1.32 41.93 10.25
C GLN A 236 0.86 43.27 10.84
N GLU A 237 0.80 43.40 12.16
CA GLU A 237 0.46 44.66 12.83
C GLU A 237 1.51 45.74 12.56
N ARG A 238 2.80 45.40 12.64
CA ARG A 238 3.90 46.33 12.32
C ARG A 238 3.84 46.79 10.87
N VAL A 239 3.55 45.89 9.93
CA VAL A 239 3.37 46.25 8.52
C VAL A 239 2.21 47.23 8.35
N ARG A 240 1.06 47.00 8.98
CA ARG A 240 -0.08 47.94 8.94
C ARG A 240 0.27 49.32 9.52
N GLN A 241 1.02 49.36 10.63
CA GLN A 241 1.47 50.62 11.22
C GLN A 241 2.41 51.38 10.28
N LEU A 242 3.34 50.68 9.63
CA LEU A 242 4.23 51.26 8.62
C LEU A 242 3.47 51.80 7.42
N GLU A 243 2.49 51.05 6.90
CA GLU A 243 1.62 51.52 5.81
C GLU A 243 0.85 52.79 6.19
N SER A 244 0.28 52.84 7.40
CA SER A 244 -0.41 54.02 7.90
C SER A 244 0.53 55.22 8.06
N ALA A 245 1.74 55.00 8.61
CA ALA A 245 2.75 56.04 8.73
C ALA A 245 3.17 56.59 7.36
N LEU A 246 3.34 55.72 6.36
CA LEU A 246 3.65 56.11 4.99
C LEU A 246 2.54 56.99 4.39
N GLN A 247 1.27 56.60 4.56
CA GLN A 247 0.14 57.40 4.10
C GLN A 247 0.07 58.78 4.76
N THR A 248 0.31 58.85 6.07
CA THR A 248 0.36 60.14 6.78
C THR A 248 1.53 61.02 6.32
N PHE A 249 2.69 60.42 6.07
CA PHE A 249 3.86 61.12 5.54
C PHE A 249 3.59 61.67 4.13
N GLU A 250 2.98 60.88 3.24
CA GLU A 250 2.58 61.36 1.91
C GLU A 250 1.55 62.48 1.98
N ALA A 251 0.57 62.39 2.88
CA ALA A 251 -0.44 63.43 3.07
C ALA A 251 0.18 64.73 3.59
N HIS A 252 1.09 64.63 4.56
CA HIS A 252 1.83 65.77 5.10
C HIS A 252 2.71 66.42 4.02
N TYR A 253 3.45 65.61 3.25
CA TYR A 253 4.28 66.11 2.14
C TYR A 253 3.44 66.83 1.08
N ARG A 254 2.27 66.27 0.70
CA ARG A 254 1.34 66.98 -0.20
C ARG A 254 0.90 68.32 0.39
N GLN A 255 0.54 68.36 1.68
CA GLN A 255 0.11 69.59 2.34
C GLN A 255 1.21 70.65 2.40
N GLU A 256 2.47 70.26 2.64
CA GLU A 256 3.65 71.13 2.61
C GLU A 256 3.90 71.72 1.21
N VAL A 257 3.76 70.89 0.17
CA VAL A 257 3.85 71.32 -1.24
C VAL A 257 2.70 72.28 -1.59
N TYR A 258 1.47 72.01 -1.15
CA TYR A 258 0.34 72.92 -1.35
C TYR A 258 0.51 74.24 -0.58
N ARG A 259 1.10 74.23 0.63
CA ARG A 259 1.42 75.45 1.38
C ARG A 259 2.52 76.27 0.73
N SER A 260 3.57 75.66 0.22
CA SER A 260 4.63 76.39 -0.51
C SER A 260 4.13 76.97 -1.85
N LEU A 261 3.22 76.29 -2.55
CA LEU A 261 2.50 76.84 -3.70
C LEU A 261 1.51 77.96 -3.34
N ALA A 262 0.84 77.87 -2.19
CA ALA A 262 -0.06 78.92 -1.69
C ALA A 262 0.71 80.19 -1.26
N VAL A 263 1.86 80.03 -0.59
CA VAL A 263 2.77 81.15 -0.29
C VAL A 263 3.39 81.71 -1.57
N GLY A 264 3.67 80.84 -2.55
CA GLY A 264 4.10 81.20 -3.89
C GLY A 264 3.03 81.91 -4.75
N SER A 265 1.74 81.77 -4.43
CA SER A 265 0.65 82.47 -5.14
C SER A 265 0.23 83.78 -4.47
N THR A 266 0.61 84.03 -3.22
CA THR A 266 0.63 85.40 -2.66
C THR A 266 1.88 86.20 -3.06
N ALA A 267 2.97 85.54 -3.48
CA ALA A 267 4.15 86.21 -4.06
C ALA A 267 4.13 86.24 -5.61
N GLY A 268 3.24 85.47 -6.25
CA GLY A 268 3.20 85.24 -7.70
C GLY A 268 2.17 86.08 -8.44
N LEU A 269 1.91 87.32 -8.02
CA LEU A 269 1.15 88.30 -8.81
C LEU A 269 2.01 89.48 -9.31
N LEU A 270 3.35 89.43 -9.20
CA LEU A 270 4.22 90.54 -9.62
C LEU A 270 5.50 90.23 -10.42
N ALA A 271 5.77 89.02 -10.89
CA ALA A 271 6.79 88.77 -11.92
C ALA A 271 6.51 87.41 -12.59
N GLY A 272 6.39 87.24 -13.90
CA GLY A 272 6.95 88.00 -15.00
C GLY A 272 7.91 87.08 -15.77
N VAL A 273 7.47 86.63 -16.95
CA VAL A 273 8.28 86.17 -18.10
C VAL A 273 8.79 84.71 -18.09
N GLY A 274 8.16 83.90 -18.95
CA GLY A 274 8.84 83.22 -20.06
C GLY A 274 9.57 81.91 -19.76
N VAL A 275 9.03 80.80 -20.27
CA VAL A 275 9.65 79.92 -21.29
C VAL A 275 8.64 78.80 -21.58
N GLY A 276 7.89 78.98 -22.66
CA GLY A 276 7.17 77.91 -23.34
C GLY A 276 7.78 77.79 -24.73
N ILE A 277 8.63 76.79 -24.96
CA ILE A 277 9.05 76.40 -26.30
C ILE A 277 8.93 74.88 -26.43
N LEU A 278 7.91 74.53 -27.22
CA LEU A 278 7.83 73.43 -28.17
C LEU A 278 8.62 72.15 -27.90
N LEU A 279 7.91 71.02 -27.87
CA LEU A 279 8.20 69.89 -28.75
C LEU A 279 6.91 69.12 -29.08
N ARG A 280 6.44 69.31 -30.32
CA ARG A 280 5.31 68.60 -30.94
C ARG A 280 5.87 67.65 -32.01
N ALA A 281 5.23 66.48 -32.09
CA ALA A 281 5.11 65.55 -33.22
C ALA A 281 6.27 64.59 -33.54
N ARG A 282 5.97 63.29 -33.44
CA ARG A 282 5.75 62.45 -34.64
C ARG A 282 4.93 61.20 -34.30
N ARG A 283 3.77 61.05 -34.95
CA ARG A 283 3.08 59.77 -35.16
C ARG A 283 3.35 59.33 -36.60
N LYS A 284 3.38 58.01 -36.76
CA LYS A 284 3.68 57.20 -37.94
C LYS A 284 2.85 57.55 -39.18
N ASP A 285 3.47 57.34 -40.34
CA ASP A 285 3.01 56.33 -41.30
C ASP A 285 4.08 55.23 -41.36
#